data_AF-A0A6G3CYV0-F1
#
_entry.id   AF-A0A6G3CYV0-F1
#
_cell.length_a   1.000
_cell.length_b   1.000
_cell.length_c   1.000
_cell.angle_alpha   90.00
_cell.angle_beta   90.00
_cell.angle_gamma   90.00
#
_symmetry.space_group_name_H-M   'P 1'
#
loop_
_entity.id
_entity.type
_entity.pdbx_description
1 polymer ?
#
loop_
_entity_poly.entity_id
_entity_poly.type
_entity_poly.pdbx_seq_one_letter_code
_entity_poly.pdbx_strand_id
1 'polypeptide(L)'
;MRIKRTTPRSGITRRTRLIAVSTGLVAAAAVAIPSANAAPTPATFSAAELSSAGSAVLKADVPGTAWAVDNESGRVLLTVDSTVSQAEIAKIKEQAGDKAGAFTIKRTPGTFNKLIQGGDAIYASSWRCSLGFNVRASNGAEYFLTAGHCTDGAGAWRASSGGTVIGQTAGSSFPGNDYGIVQYTGSVSRPGTANGVDITRAATPSVGTTVIRDGSTTGTHSGRVTALNAT
;
A
#
# COMPACT_ATOMS: atom_id res chain seq x y z
N MET A 1 -34.36 19.81 -98.65
CA MET A 1 -34.30 18.95 -97.44
C MET A 1 -33.52 19.68 -96.35
N ARG A 2 -33.99 19.55 -95.11
CA ARG A 2 -33.60 20.22 -93.85
C ARG A 2 -32.45 19.39 -93.21
N ILE A 3 -31.40 19.92 -92.55
CA ILE A 3 -31.25 20.17 -91.08
C ILE A 3 -29.74 20.51 -90.83
N LYS A 4 -29.38 21.73 -90.38
CA LYS A 4 -28.79 22.21 -89.07
C LYS A 4 -27.47 21.53 -88.58
N ARG A 5 -26.33 22.26 -88.52
CA ARG A 5 -25.71 23.15 -87.46
C ARG A 5 -25.13 22.35 -86.25
N THR A 6 -23.93 22.61 -85.68
CA THR A 6 -23.28 23.89 -85.32
C THR A 6 -21.77 23.73 -84.93
N THR A 7 -21.05 24.85 -85.00
CA THR A 7 -19.61 25.20 -84.85
C THR A 7 -19.21 25.59 -83.37
N PRO A 8 -18.06 26.23 -83.01
CA PRO A 8 -16.63 25.79 -82.99
C PRO A 8 -15.77 26.31 -81.78
N ARG A 9 -14.43 26.05 -81.79
CA ARG A 9 -13.26 26.94 -81.44
C ARG A 9 -13.15 27.59 -80.04
N SER A 10 -12.00 28.01 -79.49
CA SER A 10 -10.54 27.99 -79.76
C SER A 10 -9.95 29.06 -78.81
N GLY A 11 -8.64 29.02 -78.52
CA GLY A 11 -7.91 30.27 -78.24
C GLY A 11 -6.74 30.19 -77.27
N ILE A 12 -5.53 30.32 -77.82
CA ILE A 12 -4.23 30.56 -77.16
C ILE A 12 -3.71 31.93 -77.60
N THR A 13 -3.08 32.70 -76.72
CA THR A 13 -2.08 33.76 -77.03
C THR A 13 -1.41 34.26 -75.73
N ARG A 14 -0.21 34.89 -75.62
CA ARG A 14 1.13 34.88 -76.25
C ARG A 14 1.96 35.99 -75.51
N ARG A 15 3.31 35.87 -75.47
CA ARG A 15 4.39 36.92 -75.43
C ARG A 15 5.03 37.48 -74.12
N THR A 16 6.30 37.09 -73.88
CA THR A 16 7.60 37.83 -73.76
C THR A 16 7.85 39.15 -72.98
N ARG A 17 8.92 39.08 -72.13
CA ARG A 17 10.16 39.92 -71.97
C ARG A 17 10.34 40.96 -70.83
N LEU A 18 11.50 40.81 -70.15
CA LEU A 18 12.53 41.78 -69.64
C LEU A 18 12.48 42.41 -68.21
N ILE A 19 13.48 41.98 -67.40
CA ILE A 19 14.37 42.59 -66.36
C ILE A 19 14.02 43.95 -65.71
N ALA A 20 14.05 43.98 -64.35
CA ALA A 20 14.59 45.08 -63.54
C ALA A 20 15.05 44.58 -62.14
N VAL A 21 16.22 45.05 -61.68
CA VAL A 21 16.87 44.78 -60.39
C VAL A 21 16.47 45.85 -59.37
N SER A 22 16.18 45.47 -58.12
CA SER A 22 16.26 46.37 -56.96
C SER A 22 16.50 45.61 -55.64
N THR A 23 17.31 46.25 -54.81
CA THR A 23 17.98 45.84 -53.57
C THR A 23 17.10 45.70 -52.32
N GLY A 24 17.49 44.77 -51.43
CA GLY A 24 17.54 45.01 -49.98
C GLY A 24 16.43 44.43 -49.08
N LEU A 25 16.73 43.32 -48.38
CA LEU A 25 16.76 43.24 -46.90
C LEU A 25 17.22 41.83 -46.48
N VAL A 26 18.36 41.74 -45.78
CA VAL A 26 18.81 40.51 -45.12
C VAL A 26 18.04 40.39 -43.80
N ALA A 27 17.12 39.43 -43.70
CA ALA A 27 16.58 39.01 -42.42
C ALA A 27 17.41 37.82 -41.91
N ALA A 28 18.37 38.09 -41.03
CA ALA A 28 19.01 37.05 -40.23
C ALA A 28 17.98 36.54 -39.20
N ALA A 29 17.25 35.48 -39.55
CA ALA A 29 16.48 34.74 -38.57
C ALA A 29 17.46 33.96 -37.69
N ALA A 30 17.78 34.50 -36.51
CA ALA A 30 18.42 33.72 -35.46
C ALA A 30 17.44 32.62 -35.03
N VAL A 31 17.68 31.39 -35.49
CA VAL A 31 17.01 30.22 -34.93
C VAL A 31 17.50 30.09 -33.50
N ALA A 32 16.68 30.54 -32.55
CA ALA A 32 16.82 30.16 -31.15
C ALA A 32 16.52 28.66 -31.08
N ILE A 33 17.56 27.83 -31.18
CA ILE A 33 17.49 26.43 -30.81
C ILE A 33 17.15 26.44 -29.32
N PRO A 34 16.03 25.85 -28.88
CA PRO A 34 15.85 25.57 -27.47
C PRO A 34 17.01 24.64 -27.10
N SER A 35 18.00 25.16 -26.39
CA SER A 35 18.93 24.32 -25.66
C SER A 35 18.08 23.53 -24.69
N ALA A 36 17.72 22.31 -25.09
CA ALA A 36 17.19 21.30 -24.21
C ALA A 36 18.28 21.02 -23.17
N ASN A 37 18.31 21.82 -22.12
CA ASN A 37 18.95 21.46 -20.89
C ASN A 37 18.25 20.17 -20.47
N ALA A 38 18.92 19.03 -20.68
CA ALA A 38 18.48 17.78 -20.10
C ALA A 38 18.24 18.05 -18.62
N ALA A 39 16.98 17.96 -18.18
CA ALA A 39 16.68 18.01 -16.76
C ALA A 39 17.60 16.98 -16.09
N PRO A 40 18.28 17.32 -14.97
CA PRO A 40 19.14 16.37 -14.29
C PRO A 40 18.36 15.09 -14.10
N THR A 41 18.88 13.98 -14.65
CA THR A 41 18.32 12.65 -14.42
C THR A 41 18.14 12.52 -12.92
N PRO A 42 16.91 12.26 -12.42
CA PRO A 42 16.67 12.13 -10.99
C PRO A 42 17.72 11.19 -10.44
N ALA A 43 18.45 11.61 -9.40
CA ALA A 43 19.44 10.76 -8.76
C ALA A 43 18.77 9.42 -8.44
N THR A 44 19.21 8.37 -9.11
CA THR A 44 18.69 7.01 -8.89
C THR A 44 19.32 6.52 -7.62
N PHE A 45 18.52 6.42 -6.56
CA PHE A 45 18.94 5.78 -5.32
C PHE A 45 19.12 4.29 -5.56
N SER A 46 20.21 3.73 -5.06
CA SER A 46 20.44 2.28 -5.05
C SER A 46 19.45 1.57 -4.13
N ALA A 47 19.26 0.26 -4.33
CA ALA A 47 18.41 -0.55 -3.45
C ALA A 47 18.84 -0.49 -1.98
N ALA A 48 20.15 -0.40 -1.71
CA ALA A 48 20.68 -0.26 -0.36
C ALA A 48 20.35 1.11 0.25
N GLU A 49 20.35 2.19 -0.55
CA GLU A 49 19.93 3.52 -0.11
C GLU A 49 18.43 3.58 0.17
N LEU A 50 17.60 2.98 -0.68
CA LEU A 50 16.15 2.88 -0.48
C LEU A 50 15.81 2.06 0.77
N SER A 51 16.50 0.93 0.98
CA SER A 51 16.35 0.13 2.21
C SER A 51 16.75 0.93 3.46
N SER A 52 17.86 1.66 3.39
CA SER A 52 18.33 2.51 4.49
C SER A 52 17.38 3.66 4.79
N ALA A 53 16.76 4.27 3.78
CA ALA A 53 15.72 5.28 3.95
C ALA A 53 14.47 4.67 4.61
N GLY A 54 14.07 3.46 4.23
CA GLY A 54 13.01 2.71 4.92
C GLY A 54 13.30 2.47 6.41
N SER A 55 14.54 2.07 6.75
CA SER A 55 14.97 1.92 8.16
C SER A 55 14.93 3.24 8.93
N ALA A 56 15.16 4.38 8.29
CA ALA A 56 15.06 5.69 8.92
C ALA A 56 13.61 6.03 9.32
N VAL A 57 12.61 5.63 8.52
CA VAL A 57 11.18 5.77 8.89
C VAL A 57 10.87 4.98 10.16
N LEU A 58 11.34 3.72 10.24
CA LEU A 58 11.18 2.89 11.43
C LEU A 58 11.86 3.50 12.67
N LYS A 59 13.07 4.04 12.49
CA LYS A 59 13.83 4.67 13.58
C LYS A 59 13.22 5.98 14.07
N ALA A 60 12.59 6.75 13.18
CA ALA A 60 11.91 8.00 13.53
C ALA A 60 10.67 7.77 14.39
N ASP A 61 10.04 6.58 14.28
CA ASP A 61 8.87 6.13 15.06
C ASP A 61 7.77 7.20 15.15
N VAL A 62 7.39 7.73 13.98
CA VAL A 62 6.30 8.71 13.85
C VAL A 62 5.00 7.95 13.56
N PRO A 63 4.02 7.97 14.48
CA PRO A 63 2.68 7.41 14.24
C PRO A 63 2.01 8.05 13.01
N GLY A 64 1.11 7.33 12.34
CA GLY A 64 0.42 7.88 11.17
C GLY A 64 1.26 7.87 9.88
N THR A 65 2.36 7.10 9.85
CA THR A 65 3.21 6.93 8.66
C THR A 65 3.19 5.49 8.14
N ALA A 66 3.25 5.36 6.81
CA ALA A 66 3.42 4.09 6.10
C ALA A 66 4.40 4.33 4.94
N TRP A 67 5.22 3.34 4.61
CA TRP A 67 6.21 3.50 3.55
C TRP A 67 6.36 2.23 2.70
N ALA A 68 6.70 2.43 1.43
CA ALA A 68 7.04 1.36 0.51
C ALA A 68 8.13 1.84 -0.45
N VAL A 69 8.98 0.92 -0.90
CA VAL A 69 9.90 1.19 -2.01
C VAL A 69 9.08 1.11 -3.31
N ASP A 70 9.10 2.22 -4.05
CA ASP A 70 8.54 2.31 -5.39
C ASP A 70 9.67 2.06 -6.40
N ASN A 71 9.68 0.85 -6.97
CA ASN A 71 10.69 0.42 -7.93
C ASN A 71 10.58 1.15 -9.28
N GLU A 72 9.41 1.71 -9.62
CA GLU A 72 9.20 2.43 -10.87
C GLU A 72 9.82 3.83 -10.80
N SER A 73 9.61 4.53 -9.69
CA SER A 73 10.21 5.86 -9.47
C SER A 73 11.60 5.85 -8.83
N GLY A 74 12.07 4.69 -8.36
CA GLY A 74 13.36 4.56 -7.66
C GLY A 74 13.42 5.33 -6.35
N ARG A 75 12.30 5.38 -5.62
CA ARG A 75 12.11 6.19 -4.41
C ARG A 75 11.36 5.43 -3.31
N VAL A 76 11.36 5.99 -2.11
CA VAL A 76 10.50 5.52 -1.01
C VAL A 76 9.24 6.39 -1.00
N LEU A 77 8.08 5.80 -1.28
CA LEU A 77 6.79 6.45 -1.11
C LEU A 77 6.45 6.48 0.38
N LEU A 78 6.60 7.64 1.01
CA LEU A 78 6.22 7.89 2.40
C LEU A 78 4.79 8.45 2.43
N THR A 79 3.82 7.62 2.79
CA THR A 79 2.45 8.06 3.01
C THR A 79 2.26 8.49 4.46
N VAL A 80 1.72 9.68 4.67
CA VAL A 80 1.46 10.24 5.99
C VAL A 80 -0.01 10.63 6.11
N ASP A 81 -0.63 10.33 7.23
CA ASP A 81 -2.04 10.64 7.49
C ASP A 81 -2.25 12.09 7.96
N SER A 82 -3.48 12.44 8.33
CA SER A 82 -3.84 13.81 8.75
C SER A 82 -3.27 14.25 10.09
N THR A 83 -2.76 13.31 10.91
CA THR A 83 -2.19 13.58 12.24
C THR A 83 -0.71 13.95 12.19
N VAL A 84 -0.01 13.61 11.10
CA VAL A 84 1.44 13.84 10.96
C VAL A 84 1.76 15.30 10.61
N SER A 85 2.45 15.97 11.53
CA SER A 85 2.92 17.35 11.39
C SER A 85 4.13 17.48 10.47
N GLN A 86 4.44 18.72 10.06
CA GLN A 86 5.65 19.01 9.28
C GLN A 86 6.93 18.78 10.08
N ALA A 87 6.90 18.99 11.41
CA ALA A 87 8.03 18.74 12.29
C ALA A 87 8.37 17.24 12.38
N GLU A 88 7.34 16.38 12.43
CA GLU A 88 7.55 14.92 12.42
C GLU A 88 8.07 14.42 11.07
N ILE A 89 7.60 14.99 9.95
CA ILE A 89 8.19 14.72 8.63
C ILE A 89 9.66 15.16 8.59
N ALA A 90 9.99 16.31 9.18
CA ALA A 90 11.37 16.77 9.27
C ALA A 90 12.23 15.80 10.10
N LYS A 91 11.73 15.28 11.22
CA LYS A 91 12.38 14.23 12.02
C LYS A 91 12.70 12.98 11.19
N ILE A 92 11.77 12.52 10.34
CA ILE A 92 12.00 11.36 9.46
C ILE A 92 13.13 11.65 8.46
N LYS A 93 13.12 12.85 7.85
CA LYS A 93 14.18 13.27 6.93
C LYS A 93 15.54 13.38 7.62
N GLU A 94 15.57 13.90 8.84
CA GLU A 94 16.79 13.99 9.65
C GLU A 94 17.36 12.59 9.94
N GLN A 95 16.52 11.61 10.29
CA GLN A 95 16.98 10.22 10.47
C GLN A 95 17.52 9.59 9.18
N ALA A 96 17.06 10.04 8.02
CA ALA A 96 17.53 9.55 6.72
C ALA A 96 18.80 10.27 6.23
N GLY A 97 19.16 11.42 6.80
CA GLY A 97 20.37 12.17 6.47
C GLY A 97 20.46 12.54 4.99
N ASP A 98 21.58 12.19 4.37
CA ASP A 98 21.87 12.37 2.94
C ASP A 98 20.85 11.68 2.01
N LYS A 99 20.12 10.68 2.53
CA LYS A 99 19.10 9.93 1.78
C LYS A 99 17.70 10.55 1.88
N ALA A 100 17.53 11.70 2.52
CA ALA A 100 16.22 12.36 2.65
C ALA A 100 15.56 12.67 1.28
N GLY A 101 16.36 12.85 0.23
CA GLY A 101 15.88 13.04 -1.14
C GLY A 101 15.24 11.81 -1.78
N ALA A 102 15.34 10.63 -1.14
CA ALA A 102 14.73 9.39 -1.58
C ALA A 102 13.23 9.35 -1.31
N PHE A 103 12.70 10.20 -0.42
CA PHE A 103 11.28 10.18 -0.08
C PHE A 103 10.41 10.97 -1.06
N THR A 104 9.39 10.29 -1.59
CA THR A 104 8.20 10.93 -2.16
C THR A 104 7.12 10.97 -1.08
N ILE A 105 6.75 12.15 -0.61
CA ILE A 105 5.77 12.28 0.48
C ILE A 105 4.37 12.41 -0.10
N LYS A 106 3.46 11.51 0.31
CA LYS A 106 2.03 11.54 -0.02
C LYS A 106 1.21 11.77 1.24
N ARG A 107 0.40 12.81 1.27
CA ARG A 107 -0.60 13.00 2.34
C ARG A 107 -1.88 12.26 1.99
N THR A 108 -2.47 11.58 2.98
CA THR A 108 -3.80 10.96 2.85
C THR A 108 -4.76 11.54 3.89
N PRO A 109 -6.04 11.78 3.54
CA PRO A 109 -7.03 12.15 4.53
C PRO A 109 -7.28 10.99 5.52
N GLY A 110 -7.75 11.31 6.73
CA GLY A 110 -8.03 10.35 7.80
C GLY A 110 -6.84 10.06 8.72
N THR A 111 -7.00 9.08 9.60
CA THR A 111 -5.97 8.63 10.56
C THR A 111 -5.73 7.14 10.33
N PHE A 112 -4.47 6.73 10.26
CA PHE A 112 -4.10 5.32 10.28
C PHE A 112 -4.42 4.75 11.65
N ASN A 113 -5.36 3.82 11.66
CA ASN A 113 -5.72 3.09 12.86
C ASN A 113 -5.07 1.71 12.78
N LYS A 114 -4.40 1.31 13.86
CA LYS A 114 -4.04 -0.10 14.03
C LYS A 114 -5.34 -0.88 14.15
N LEU A 115 -5.61 -1.72 13.17
CA LEU A 115 -6.63 -2.75 13.27
C LEU A 115 -5.97 -4.04 13.70
N ILE A 116 -6.75 -4.93 14.31
CA ILE A 116 -6.33 -6.28 14.58
C ILE A 116 -7.43 -7.24 14.10
N GLN A 117 -7.06 -8.17 13.24
CA GLN A 117 -7.96 -9.10 12.56
C GLN A 117 -7.39 -10.54 12.62
N GLY A 118 -8.16 -11.52 12.12
CA GLY A 118 -7.69 -12.90 12.06
C GLY A 118 -6.40 -13.05 11.26
N GLY A 119 -5.41 -13.72 11.83
CA GLY A 119 -4.06 -13.89 11.29
C GLY A 119 -3.01 -12.94 11.89
N ASP A 120 -3.42 -11.79 12.43
CA ASP A 120 -2.49 -10.79 12.95
C ASP A 120 -1.74 -11.26 14.21
N ALA A 121 -0.57 -10.66 14.42
CA ALA A 121 0.26 -10.94 15.59
C ALA A 121 -0.39 -10.37 16.88
N ILE A 122 -0.48 -11.23 17.89
CA ILE A 122 -0.85 -10.84 19.26
C ILE A 122 0.30 -11.18 20.20
N TYR A 123 0.55 -10.32 21.17
CA TYR A 123 1.71 -10.40 22.05
C TYR A 123 1.26 -10.49 23.51
N ALA A 124 1.72 -11.53 24.19
CA ALA A 124 1.73 -11.63 25.64
C ALA A 124 3.06 -11.04 26.17
N SER A 125 3.33 -11.21 27.47
CA SER A 125 4.52 -10.65 28.13
C SER A 125 5.85 -11.08 27.49
N SER A 126 5.96 -12.34 27.05
CA SER A 126 7.22 -12.90 26.51
C SER A 126 7.06 -13.78 25.27
N TRP A 127 5.85 -13.91 24.70
CA TRP A 127 5.62 -14.67 23.47
C TRP A 127 4.63 -13.99 22.53
N ARG A 128 4.67 -14.45 21.28
CA ARG A 128 3.81 -14.00 20.19
C ARG A 128 2.95 -15.18 19.73
N CYS A 129 1.67 -14.92 19.53
CA CYS A 129 0.73 -15.82 18.87
C CYS A 129 0.03 -15.12 17.70
N SER A 130 -0.92 -15.80 17.07
CA SER A 130 -1.79 -15.18 16.06
C SER A 130 -3.24 -15.12 16.56
N LEU A 131 -3.93 -14.05 16.21
CA LEU A 131 -5.36 -13.90 16.45
C LEU A 131 -6.12 -14.86 15.52
N GLY A 132 -7.08 -15.62 16.06
CA GLY A 132 -7.96 -16.49 15.28
C GLY A 132 -9.11 -15.71 14.65
N PHE A 133 -10.08 -15.31 15.47
CA PHE A 133 -11.27 -14.56 15.01
C PHE A 133 -11.70 -13.52 16.04
N ASN A 134 -12.11 -12.34 15.57
CA ASN A 134 -12.86 -11.39 16.38
C ASN A 134 -14.31 -11.88 16.52
N VAL A 135 -14.82 -11.88 17.75
CA VAL A 135 -16.17 -12.37 18.09
C VAL A 135 -16.87 -11.41 19.04
N ARG A 136 -18.20 -11.44 19.04
CA ARG A 136 -19.03 -10.62 19.91
C ARG A 136 -20.07 -11.49 20.61
N ALA A 137 -20.15 -11.36 21.92
CA ALA A 137 -21.19 -12.00 22.72
C ALA A 137 -22.53 -11.26 22.58
N SER A 138 -23.63 -11.94 22.90
CA SER A 138 -24.99 -11.38 22.81
C SER A 138 -25.21 -10.15 23.70
N ASN A 139 -24.45 -10.03 24.79
CA ASN A 139 -24.46 -8.87 25.69
C ASN A 139 -23.63 -7.68 25.16
N GLY A 140 -23.06 -7.77 23.96
CA GLY A 140 -22.26 -6.72 23.32
C GLY A 140 -20.77 -6.75 23.67
N ALA A 141 -20.32 -7.60 24.60
CA ALA A 141 -18.90 -7.74 24.89
C ALA A 141 -18.14 -8.33 23.68
N GLU A 142 -16.98 -7.76 23.39
CA GLU A 142 -16.16 -8.13 22.24
C GLU A 142 -14.90 -8.89 22.71
N TYR A 143 -14.54 -9.91 21.94
CA TYR A 143 -13.42 -10.78 22.24
C TYR A 143 -12.66 -11.11 20.97
N PHE A 144 -11.48 -11.70 21.13
CA PHE A 144 -10.87 -12.50 20.09
C PHE A 144 -10.60 -13.92 20.58
N LEU A 145 -10.70 -14.87 19.65
CA LEU A 145 -10.33 -16.26 19.86
C LEU A 145 -8.88 -16.47 19.44
N THR A 146 -8.17 -17.32 20.16
CA THR A 146 -6.81 -17.79 19.80
C THR A 146 -6.60 -19.20 20.37
N ALA A 147 -5.38 -19.73 20.30
CA ALA A 147 -5.05 -21.04 20.85
C ALA A 147 -5.01 -21.03 22.38
N GLY A 148 -5.37 -22.14 23.01
CA GLY A 148 -5.38 -22.29 24.47
C GLY A 148 -3.97 -22.27 25.05
N HIS A 149 -3.02 -22.93 24.38
CA HIS A 149 -1.61 -22.90 24.79
C HIS A 149 -0.99 -21.49 24.74
N CYS A 150 -1.59 -20.58 23.97
CA CYS A 150 -1.19 -19.17 23.94
C CYS A 150 -1.72 -18.39 25.13
N THR A 151 -2.95 -18.67 25.56
CA THR A 151 -3.63 -17.98 26.67
C THR A 151 -3.37 -18.59 28.03
N ASP A 152 -2.88 -19.83 28.08
CA ASP A 152 -2.53 -20.48 29.34
C ASP A 152 -1.42 -19.72 30.07
N GLY A 153 -1.69 -19.29 31.30
CA GLY A 153 -0.82 -18.40 32.07
C GLY A 153 -0.69 -16.96 31.55
N ALA A 154 -1.34 -16.58 30.44
CA ALA A 154 -1.32 -15.21 29.92
C ALA A 154 -2.41 -14.34 30.56
N GLY A 155 -2.06 -13.13 30.99
CA GLY A 155 -3.02 -12.12 31.41
C GLY A 155 -3.34 -11.12 30.30
N ALA A 156 -2.40 -10.20 30.06
CA ALA A 156 -2.59 -9.07 29.15
C ALA A 156 -2.08 -9.35 27.73
N TRP A 157 -2.82 -8.86 26.73
CA TRP A 157 -2.49 -8.98 25.31
C TRP A 157 -2.32 -7.62 24.63
N ARG A 158 -1.41 -7.55 23.65
CA ARG A 158 -1.05 -6.33 22.89
C ARG A 158 -1.08 -6.62 21.38
N ALA A 159 -1.40 -5.61 20.55
CA ALA A 159 -1.37 -5.72 19.09
C ALA A 159 0.05 -5.57 18.48
N SER A 160 1.03 -5.20 19.31
CA SER A 160 2.43 -5.03 18.90
C SER A 160 3.35 -5.31 20.09
N SER A 161 4.59 -5.71 19.80
CA SER A 161 5.61 -5.90 20.82
C SER A 161 5.81 -4.59 21.61
N GLY A 162 5.66 -4.63 22.93
CA GLY A 162 5.73 -3.44 23.79
C GLY A 162 4.60 -2.42 23.61
N GLY A 163 3.60 -2.67 22.75
CA GLY A 163 2.48 -1.75 22.50
C GLY A 163 1.51 -1.64 23.67
N THR A 164 0.39 -0.94 23.56
CA THR A 164 -0.61 -0.86 24.65
C THR A 164 -1.42 -2.16 24.78
N VAL A 165 -1.94 -2.41 25.99
CA VAL A 165 -2.83 -3.55 26.24
C VAL A 165 -4.14 -3.33 25.49
N ILE A 166 -4.55 -4.32 24.71
CA ILE A 166 -5.80 -4.35 23.96
C ILE A 166 -6.86 -5.26 24.60
N GLY A 167 -6.44 -6.23 25.42
CA GLY A 167 -7.36 -7.17 26.05
C GLY A 167 -6.73 -8.01 27.16
N GLN A 168 -7.59 -8.74 27.87
CA GLN A 168 -7.25 -9.65 28.96
C GLN A 168 -7.79 -11.04 28.68
N THR A 169 -7.04 -12.08 28.99
CA THR A 169 -7.52 -13.46 28.90
C THR A 169 -8.78 -13.62 29.74
N ALA A 170 -9.87 -14.05 29.11
CA ALA A 170 -11.15 -14.32 29.75
C ALA A 170 -11.43 -15.82 29.93
N GLY A 171 -10.69 -16.68 29.22
CA GLY A 171 -10.74 -18.12 29.37
C GLY A 171 -9.67 -18.82 28.55
N SER A 172 -9.26 -20.01 29.01
CA SER A 172 -8.28 -20.88 28.34
C SER A 172 -8.66 -22.34 28.58
N SER A 173 -8.43 -23.21 27.59
CA SER A 173 -8.54 -24.66 27.74
C SER A 173 -7.36 -25.32 27.02
N PHE A 174 -6.40 -25.80 27.81
CA PHE A 174 -5.19 -26.50 27.38
C PHE A 174 -4.54 -27.22 28.59
N PRO A 175 -4.00 -28.44 28.49
CA PRO A 175 -4.07 -29.36 27.33
C PRO A 175 -5.46 -30.02 27.20
N GLY A 176 -5.62 -30.92 26.22
CA GLY A 176 -6.87 -31.63 25.91
C GLY A 176 -7.67 -30.91 24.82
N ASN A 177 -8.00 -29.64 25.05
CA ASN A 177 -8.41 -28.73 23.99
C ASN A 177 -7.26 -27.75 23.68
N ASP A 178 -7.43 -26.91 22.65
CA ASP A 178 -6.51 -25.83 22.34
C ASP A 178 -7.27 -24.58 21.86
N TYR A 179 -8.06 -23.98 22.75
CA TYR A 179 -8.71 -22.70 22.49
C TYR A 179 -8.61 -21.76 23.69
N GLY A 180 -8.53 -20.48 23.38
CA GLY A 180 -8.48 -19.37 24.32
C GLY A 180 -9.37 -18.23 23.86
N ILE A 181 -9.86 -17.44 24.81
CA ILE A 181 -10.68 -16.27 24.55
C ILE A 181 -10.13 -15.08 25.34
N VAL A 182 -9.95 -13.96 24.66
CA VAL A 182 -9.42 -12.72 25.23
C VAL A 182 -10.46 -11.63 25.07
N GLN A 183 -10.88 -11.03 26.18
CA GLN A 183 -11.81 -9.91 26.17
C GLN A 183 -11.07 -8.64 25.79
N TYR A 184 -11.59 -7.89 24.84
CA TYR A 184 -11.06 -6.57 24.56
C TYR A 184 -11.38 -5.60 25.69
N THR A 185 -10.35 -4.93 26.21
CA THR A 185 -10.45 -3.91 27.27
C THR A 185 -9.83 -2.58 26.85
N GLY A 186 -9.07 -2.55 25.75
CA GLY A 186 -8.48 -1.35 25.18
C GLY A 186 -9.16 -0.92 23.88
N SER A 187 -8.83 0.28 23.39
CA SER A 187 -9.34 0.82 22.13
C SER A 187 -8.46 0.37 20.97
N VAL A 188 -8.99 -0.53 20.13
CA VAL A 188 -8.37 -0.99 18.88
C VAL A 188 -9.45 -1.41 17.89
N SER A 189 -9.30 -1.05 16.61
CA SER A 189 -10.24 -1.50 15.57
C SER A 189 -10.14 -3.02 15.40
N ARG A 190 -11.28 -3.71 15.36
CA ARG A 190 -11.36 -5.17 15.40
C ARG A 190 -12.38 -5.73 14.40
N PRO A 191 -12.18 -5.50 13.09
CA PRO A 191 -13.12 -5.99 12.08
C PRO A 191 -13.27 -7.52 12.17
N GLY A 192 -14.45 -8.03 11.80
CA GLY A 192 -14.72 -9.46 11.70
C GLY A 192 -14.06 -10.11 10.48
N THR A 193 -12.83 -9.73 10.15
CA THR A 193 -12.12 -10.17 8.95
C THR A 193 -10.95 -11.09 9.30
N ALA A 194 -10.52 -11.90 8.34
CA ALA A 194 -9.23 -12.60 8.36
C ALA A 194 -8.62 -12.55 6.95
N ASN A 195 -7.33 -12.26 6.85
CA ASN A 195 -6.67 -11.99 5.55
C ASN A 195 -7.45 -10.99 4.66
N GLY A 196 -8.04 -9.95 5.26
CA GLY A 196 -8.84 -8.95 4.54
C GLY A 196 -10.20 -9.43 4.01
N VAL A 197 -10.61 -10.66 4.32
CA VAL A 197 -11.90 -11.24 3.92
C VAL A 197 -12.88 -11.23 5.10
N ASP A 198 -14.13 -10.84 4.85
CA ASP A 198 -15.19 -10.83 5.86
C ASP A 198 -15.60 -12.26 6.31
N ILE A 199 -15.66 -12.47 7.62
CA ILE A 199 -16.03 -13.75 8.23
C ILE A 199 -17.50 -13.71 8.62
N THR A 200 -18.32 -14.40 7.84
CA THR A 200 -19.78 -14.33 7.96
C THR A 200 -20.40 -15.49 8.76
N ARG A 201 -19.68 -16.60 8.93
CA ARG A 201 -20.16 -17.78 9.68
C ARG A 201 -19.02 -18.70 10.12
N ALA A 202 -19.29 -19.53 11.12
CA ALA A 202 -18.52 -20.73 11.42
C ALA A 202 -19.13 -21.96 10.74
N ALA A 203 -18.32 -22.99 10.50
CA ALA A 203 -18.76 -24.27 9.95
C ALA A 203 -17.93 -25.42 10.54
N THR A 204 -18.55 -26.59 10.66
CA THR A 204 -17.84 -27.83 11.04
C THR A 204 -16.99 -28.31 9.87
N PRO A 205 -15.69 -28.60 10.06
CA PRO A 205 -14.83 -29.07 8.99
C PRO A 205 -15.21 -30.49 8.54
N SER A 206 -14.97 -30.80 7.26
CA SER A 206 -15.06 -32.15 6.70
C SER A 206 -13.81 -32.48 5.89
N VAL A 207 -13.41 -33.76 5.88
CA VAL A 207 -12.25 -34.22 5.11
C VAL A 207 -12.43 -33.87 3.63
N GLY A 208 -11.37 -33.35 3.01
CA GLY A 208 -11.35 -32.87 1.63
C GLY A 208 -11.69 -31.38 1.48
N THR A 209 -12.28 -30.74 2.50
CA THR A 209 -12.60 -29.30 2.46
C THR A 209 -11.35 -28.47 2.25
N THR A 210 -11.41 -27.53 1.31
CA THR A 210 -10.35 -26.53 1.11
C THR A 210 -10.38 -25.55 2.29
N VAL A 211 -9.21 -25.31 2.88
CA VAL A 211 -9.05 -24.38 4.00
C VAL A 211 -7.93 -23.39 3.71
N ILE A 212 -8.07 -22.20 4.29
CA ILE A 212 -7.04 -21.17 4.31
C ILE A 212 -6.71 -20.91 5.78
N ARG A 213 -5.43 -20.92 6.11
CA ARG A 213 -4.92 -20.44 7.40
C ARG A 213 -4.15 -19.15 7.18
N ASP A 214 -4.30 -18.20 8.07
CA ASP A 214 -3.50 -17.00 8.10
C ASP A 214 -2.86 -16.86 9.47
N GLY A 215 -1.61 -16.38 9.52
CA GLY A 215 -0.87 -16.33 10.77
C GLY A 215 0.41 -15.52 10.67
N SER A 216 0.70 -14.80 11.74
CA SER A 216 1.75 -13.77 11.81
C SER A 216 3.19 -14.23 11.58
N THR A 217 3.46 -15.54 11.50
CA THR A 217 4.81 -16.06 11.20
C THR A 217 5.01 -16.39 9.73
N THR A 218 4.08 -17.15 9.14
CA THR A 218 4.24 -17.71 7.78
C THR A 218 3.29 -17.08 6.77
N GLY A 219 2.41 -16.19 7.24
CA GLY A 219 1.38 -15.55 6.43
C GLY A 219 0.27 -16.53 6.05
N THR A 220 -0.34 -16.25 4.91
CA THR A 220 -1.49 -17.00 4.40
C THR A 220 -1.06 -18.24 3.63
N HIS A 221 -1.67 -19.38 3.98
CA HIS A 221 -1.51 -20.64 3.27
C HIS A 221 -2.86 -21.30 3.01
N SER A 222 -2.95 -22.04 1.91
CA SER A 222 -4.11 -22.86 1.58
C SER A 222 -3.77 -24.35 1.64
N GLY A 223 -4.78 -25.18 1.85
CA GLY A 223 -4.64 -26.63 1.92
C GLY A 223 -5.99 -27.34 1.95
N ARG A 224 -5.97 -28.62 2.32
CA ARG A 224 -7.18 -29.44 2.50
C ARG A 224 -7.19 -30.07 3.88
N VAL A 225 -8.38 -30.26 4.44
CA VAL A 225 -8.59 -31.10 5.62
C VAL A 225 -8.28 -32.56 5.25
N THR A 226 -7.32 -33.18 5.93
CA THR A 226 -6.89 -34.56 5.65
C THR A 226 -7.44 -35.57 6.66
N ALA A 227 -7.69 -35.15 7.89
CA ALA A 227 -8.25 -35.96 8.97
C ALA A 227 -9.01 -35.07 9.96
N LEU A 228 -9.85 -35.69 10.79
CA LEU A 228 -10.55 -35.08 11.92
C LEU A 228 -10.27 -35.90 13.18
N ASN A 229 -10.44 -35.30 14.36
CA ASN A 229 -10.20 -35.95 15.66
C ASN A 229 -8.76 -36.47 15.80
N ALA A 230 -7.78 -35.73 15.26
CA ALA A 230 -6.37 -35.97 15.56
C ALA A 230 -6.07 -35.49 16.98
N THR A 231 -5.31 -36.28 17.74
CA THR A 231 -4.87 -36.02 19.11
C THR A 231 -3.37 -36.12 19.21
#